data_AF-A0A351ARU0-F1
#
_entry.id   AF-A0A351ARU0-F1
#
_cell.length_a   1.000
_cell.length_b   1.000
_cell.length_c   1.000
_cell.angle_alpha   90.00
_cell.angle_beta   90.00
_cell.angle_gamma   90.00
#
_symmetry.space_group_name_H-M   'P 1'
#
loop_
_entity.id
_entity.type
_entity.pdbx_description
1 polymer ?
#
loop_
_entity_poly.entity_id
_entity_poly.type
_entity_poly.pdbx_seq_one_letter_code
_entity_poly.pdbx_strand_id
1 'polypeptide(L)'
;YVHGNKNDEAKIAVAPDGTPYLLYYDCTNKSLRLTWLDSDTKQWAEEVVVATEELSDINIAFTTSGVGYIAFTDENNAEKVFIYR
;
A
#
# COMPACT_ATOMS: atom_id res chain seq x y z
N TYR A 1 -4.89 -5.31 -13.68
CA TYR A 1 -3.82 -5.63 -14.64
C TYR A 1 -2.65 -4.76 -14.23
N VAL A 2 -1.57 -5.35 -13.72
CA VAL A 2 -0.39 -4.61 -13.22
C VAL A 2 0.54 -4.49 -14.44
N HIS A 3 0.83 -3.25 -14.86
CA HIS A 3 1.50 -2.97 -16.13
C HIS A 3 2.96 -3.44 -16.06
N GLY A 4 3.37 -4.28 -17.01
CA GLY A 4 4.68 -4.94 -17.04
C GLY A 4 5.89 -4.03 -17.32
N ASN A 5 6.10 -3.00 -16.50
CA ASN A 5 7.40 -2.38 -16.31
C ASN A 5 8.03 -2.94 -15.03
N LYS A 6 9.36 -3.08 -15.04
CA LYS A 6 10.14 -3.98 -14.18
C LYS A 6 10.16 -3.66 -12.66
N ASN A 7 9.34 -2.73 -12.17
CA ASN A 7 9.42 -2.19 -10.80
C ASN A 7 8.05 -2.04 -10.08
N ASP A 8 7.02 -2.79 -10.45
CA ASP A 8 5.78 -2.80 -9.65
C ASP A 8 6.03 -3.59 -8.35
N GLU A 9 6.65 -2.93 -7.37
CA GLU A 9 6.71 -3.44 -6.00
C GLU A 9 5.29 -3.43 -5.43
N ALA A 10 4.84 -4.61 -5.02
CA ALA A 10 3.57 -4.79 -4.34
C ALA A 10 3.75 -5.60 -3.05
N LYS A 11 2.91 -5.30 -2.08
CA LYS A 11 2.75 -6.05 -0.83
C LYS A 11 1.28 -6.23 -0.54
N ILE A 12 0.95 -7.37 0.07
CA ILE A 12 -0.39 -7.68 0.51
C ILE A 12 -0.36 -7.96 2.01
N ALA A 13 -1.37 -7.47 2.72
CA ALA A 13 -1.64 -7.83 4.10
C ALA A 13 -3.14 -8.05 4.28
N VAL A 14 -3.50 -8.89 5.24
CA VAL A 14 -4.88 -9.14 5.61
C VAL A 14 -5.12 -8.53 6.97
N ALA A 15 -6.07 -7.60 7.06
CA ALA A 15 -6.47 -7.00 8.32
C ALA A 15 -7.19 -8.03 9.21
N PRO A 16 -7.33 -7.79 10.53
CA PRO A 16 -7.94 -8.75 11.46
C PRO A 16 -9.40 -9.10 11.15
N ASP A 17 -10.11 -8.24 10.43
CA ASP A 17 -11.48 -8.47 9.94
C ASP A 17 -11.53 -9.40 8.71
N GLY A 18 -10.37 -9.80 8.18
CA GLY A 18 -10.23 -10.65 7.00
C GLY A 18 -10.13 -9.86 5.69
N THR A 19 -10.14 -8.52 5.72
CA THR A 19 -10.06 -7.68 4.53
C THR A 19 -8.64 -7.69 3.95
N PRO A 20 -8.43 -8.12 2.68
CA PRO A 20 -7.16 -7.99 1.99
C PRO A 20 -6.88 -6.55 1.55
N TYR A 21 -5.68 -6.06 1.87
CA TYR A 21 -5.14 -4.78 1.44
C TYR A 21 -3.96 -4.98 0.50
N LEU A 22 -3.93 -4.25 -0.61
CA LEU A 22 -2.86 -4.22 -1.59
C LEU A 22 -2.17 -2.85 -1.53
N LEU A 23 -0.89 -2.87 -1.17
CA LEU A 23 0.01 -1.73 -1.25
C LEU A 23 0.88 -1.90 -2.50
N TYR A 24 0.96 -0.91 -3.37
CA TYR A 24 1.78 -0.98 -4.57
C TYR A 24 2.29 0.39 -4.99
N TYR A 25 3.48 0.41 -5.59
CA TYR A 25 4.03 1.63 -6.17
C TYR A 25 3.58 1.77 -7.62
N ASP A 26 2.86 2.85 -7.91
CA ASP A 26 2.45 3.21 -9.27
C ASP A 26 3.57 4.00 -9.94
N CYS A 27 4.36 3.31 -10.76
CA CYS A 27 5.48 3.91 -11.49
C CYS A 27 5.05 5.01 -12.47
N THR A 28 3.81 5.00 -12.97
CA THR A 28 3.32 6.00 -13.93
C THR A 28 3.08 7.33 -13.23
N ASN A 29 2.44 7.26 -12.05
CA ASN A 29 2.11 8.45 -11.26
C ASN A 29 3.17 8.79 -10.19
N LYS A 30 4.22 7.95 -10.06
CA LYS A 30 5.26 8.05 -9.01
C LYS A 30 4.64 8.17 -7.61
N SER A 31 3.75 7.24 -7.29
CA SER A 31 3.00 7.28 -6.04
C SER A 31 2.83 5.90 -5.41
N LEU A 32 3.05 5.80 -4.10
CA LEU A 32 2.66 4.63 -3.32
C LEU A 32 1.16 4.68 -3.06
N ARG A 33 0.45 3.63 -3.44
CA ARG A 33 -1.01 3.53 -3.38
C ARG A 33 -1.43 2.35 -2.53
N LEU A 34 -2.48 2.55 -1.74
CA LEU A 34 -3.14 1.53 -0.95
C LEU A 34 -4.57 1.35 -1.47
N THR A 35 -4.97 0.11 -1.74
CA THR A 35 -6.36 -0.26 -2.00
C THR A 35 -6.72 -1.52 -1.20
N TRP A 36 -8.01 -1.81 -1.08
CA TRP A 36 -8.50 -2.99 -0.35
C TRP A 36 -9.70 -3.59 -1.07
N LEU A 37 -9.96 -4.86 -0.79
CA LEU A 37 -11.15 -5.53 -1.30
C LEU A 37 -12.34 -5.15 -0.42
N ASP A 38 -13.25 -4.35 -0.98
CA ASP A 38 -14.47 -3.96 -0.31
C ASP A 38 -15.35 -5.19 -0.01
N SER A 39 -15.73 -5.34 1.26
CA SER A 39 -16.44 -6.52 1.75
C SER A 39 -17.84 -6.66 1.15
N ASP A 40 -18.47 -5.55 0.76
CA ASP A 40 -19.88 -5.49 0.40
C ASP A 40 -20.05 -5.68 -1.10
N THR A 41 -19.25 -4.95 -1.88
CA THR A 41 -19.28 -4.93 -3.35
C THR A 41 -18.41 -5.99 -3.99
N LYS A 42 -17.46 -6.58 -3.23
CA LYS A 42 -16.43 -7.51 -3.74
C LYS A 42 -15.59 -6.90 -4.87
N GLN A 43 -15.45 -5.59 -4.89
CA GLN A 43 -14.58 -4.85 -5.80
C GLN A 43 -13.40 -4.24 -5.03
N TRP A 44 -12.33 -3.90 -5.75
CA TRP A 44 -11.27 -3.08 -5.16
C TRP A 44 -11.80 -1.66 -4.93
N ALA A 45 -11.58 -1.16 -3.72
CA ALA A 45 -11.99 0.18 -3.32
C ALA A 45 -11.14 1.27 -4.00
N GLU A 46 -11.63 2.50 -3.94
CA GLU A 46 -10.87 3.67 -4.38
C GLU A 46 -9.55 3.77 -3.60
N GLU A 47 -8.48 4.04 -4.33
CA GLU A 47 -7.12 4.01 -3.82
C GLU A 47 -6.82 5.21 -2.92
N VAL A 48 -6.09 4.98 -1.83
CA VAL A 48 -5.48 6.02 -1.01
C VAL A 48 -4.05 6.26 -1.50
N VAL A 49 -3.71 7.53 -1.76
CA VAL A 49 -2.33 7.94 -2.04
C VAL A 49 -1.58 8.06 -0.72
N VAL A 50 -0.60 7.19 -0.51
CA VAL A 50 0.23 7.12 0.70
C VAL A 50 1.40 8.09 0.62
N ALA A 51 2.05 8.14 -0.55
CA ALA A 51 3.19 9.01 -0.82
C ALA A 51 3.28 9.33 -2.33
N THR A 52 3.87 10.47 -2.68
CA THR A 52 4.08 10.94 -4.06
C THR A 52 5.54 11.32 -4.27
N GLU A 53 6.43 10.37 -4.02
CA GLU A 53 7.89 10.50 -4.13
C GLU A 53 8.48 9.16 -4.61
N GLU A 54 9.72 9.19 -5.10
CA GLU A 54 10.45 7.94 -5.35
C GLU A 54 10.79 7.27 -4.01
N LEU A 55 10.64 5.95 -3.94
CA LEU A 55 10.77 5.18 -2.70
C LEU A 55 11.13 3.72 -2.97
N SER A 56 11.54 3.04 -1.91
CA SER A 56 11.85 1.59 -1.90
C SER A 56 11.38 0.93 -0.61
N ASP A 57 11.55 -0.40 -0.55
CA ASP A 57 11.40 -1.20 0.68
C ASP A 57 10.00 -1.11 1.30
N ILE A 58 8.96 -1.11 0.45
CA ILE A 58 7.59 -0.99 0.92
C ILE A 58 7.17 -2.20 1.76
N ASN A 59 6.45 -1.94 2.85
CA ASN A 59 5.86 -2.96 3.71
C ASN A 59 4.51 -2.49 4.28
N ILE A 60 3.65 -3.45 4.60
CA ILE A 60 2.35 -3.21 5.24
C ILE A 60 2.05 -4.31 6.25
N ALA A 61 1.58 -3.92 7.43
CA ALA A 61 1.10 -4.83 8.47
C ALA A 61 -0.05 -4.19 9.25
N PHE A 62 -0.87 -5.03 9.88
CA PHE A 62 -1.98 -4.59 10.71
C PHE A 62 -1.77 -5.03 12.16
N THR A 63 -2.17 -4.16 13.08
CA THR A 63 -2.37 -4.52 14.49
C THR A 63 -3.64 -5.34 14.66
N THR A 64 -3.79 -6.02 15.80
CA THR A 64 -5.02 -6.76 16.13
C THR A 64 -6.26 -5.86 16.26
N SER A 65 -6.07 -4.55 16.48
CA SER A 65 -7.15 -3.56 16.49
C SER A 65 -7.49 -2.98 15.10
N GLY A 66 -6.84 -3.45 14.03
CA GLY A 66 -7.12 -3.03 12.66
C GLY A 66 -6.34 -1.80 12.18
N VAL A 67 -5.46 -1.22 13.00
CA VAL A 67 -4.60 -0.11 12.55
C VAL A 67 -3.54 -0.65 11.59
N GLY A 68 -3.50 -0.10 10.38
CA GLY A 68 -2.52 -0.43 9.35
C GLY A 68 -1.28 0.45 9.46
N TYR A 69 -0.11 -0.18 9.40
CA TYR A 69 1.19 0.49 9.37
C TYR A 69 1.85 0.20 8.04
N ILE A 70 2.19 1.26 7.31
CA ILE A 70 2.89 1.20 6.05
C ILE A 70 4.27 1.81 6.26
N ALA A 71 5.31 1.05 5.98
CA ALA A 71 6.69 1.51 6.07
C ALA A 71 7.33 1.52 4.67
N PHE A 72 8.20 2.50 4.44
CA PHE A 72 8.96 2.63 3.20
C PHE A 72 10.20 3.50 3.43
N THR A 73 11.18 3.42 2.53
CA THR A 73 12.35 4.29 2.48
C THR A 73 12.11 5.37 1.42
N ASP A 74 12.23 6.64 1.79
CA ASP A 74 12.03 7.76 0.86
C ASP A 74 13.24 8.02 -0.06
N GLU A 75 13.10 8.97 -0.98
CA GLU A 75 14.15 9.36 -1.93
C GLU A 75 15.45 9.87 -1.28
N ASN A 76 15.38 10.28 0.00
CA ASN A 76 16.51 10.74 0.79
C ASN A 76 17.14 9.63 1.64
N ASN A 77 16.73 8.37 1.43
CA ASN A 77 17.10 7.21 2.25
C ASN A 77 16.64 7.31 3.71
N ALA A 78 15.56 8.04 4.00
CA ALA A 78 14.95 8.10 5.32
C ALA A 78 13.79 7.09 5.42
N GLU A 79 13.76 6.34 6.53
CA GLU A 79 12.64 5.46 6.86
C GLU A 79 11.41 6.28 7.26
N LYS A 80 10.28 6.04 6.60
CA LYS A 80 8.99 6.68 6.87
C LYS A 80 7.94 5.65 7.24
N VAL A 81 6.98 6.09 8.06
CA VAL A 81 5.80 5.30 8.44
C VAL A 81 4.53 6.12 8.19
N PHE A 82 3.60 5.54 7.45
CA PHE A 82 2.23 6.03 7.29
C PHE A 82 1.28 5.14 8.11
N ILE A 83 0.32 5.75 8.79
CA ILE A 83 -0.67 5.05 9.61
C ILE A 83 -2.04 5.15 8.93
N TYR A 84 -2.61 4.01 8.55
CA TYR A 84 -3.96 3.87 8.03
C TYR A 84 -4.93 3.47 9.15
N ARG A 85 -6.10 4.10 9.21
CA ARG A 85 -7.11 3.97 10.26
C ARG A 85 -8.51 3.99 9.70
#